data_AF-A0AAV8ZQ36-F1
#
_entry.id   AF-A0AAV8ZQ36-F1
#
_cell.length_a   1.000
_cell.length_b   1.000
_cell.length_c   1.000
_cell.angle_alpha   90.00
_cell.angle_beta   90.00
_cell.angle_gamma   90.00
#
_symmetry.space_group_name_H-M   'P 1'
#
loop_
_entity.id
_entity.type
_entity.pdbx_description
1 polymer ?
#
loop_
_entity_poly.entity_id
_entity_poly.type
_entity_poly.pdbx_seq_one_letter_code
_entity_poly.pdbx_strand_id
1 'polypeptide(L)'
;MLTPLSCPPAMRFITTYRHNKQYRYLLRGDSEGYVLVWNIPDISTAQLQEIQHQKPPQPVVMPATVTTSLTEAWASVNPSPIGILDQLEKQEGQCKQFISINVALNIYYK
;
A
#
# COMPACT_ATOMS: atom_id res chain seq x y z
N MET A 1 23.95 -12.05 12.21
CA MET A 1 22.76 -11.29 11.78
C MET A 1 22.68 -11.38 10.26
N LEU A 2 21.56 -11.81 9.69
CA LEU A 2 21.39 -11.81 8.24
C LEU A 2 21.05 -10.37 7.82
N THR A 3 21.87 -9.78 6.95
CA THR A 3 21.56 -8.49 6.34
C THR A 3 20.38 -8.69 5.38
N PRO A 4 19.30 -7.88 5.48
CA PRO A 4 18.20 -7.97 4.52
C PRO A 4 18.73 -7.73 3.11
N LEU A 5 18.17 -8.43 2.12
CA LEU A 5 18.49 -8.21 0.72
C LEU A 5 18.16 -6.74 0.40
N SER A 6 19.20 -5.93 0.15
CA SER A 6 19.03 -4.55 -0.29
C SER A 6 18.52 -4.54 -1.72
N CYS A 7 17.21 -4.62 -1.91
CA CYS A 7 16.58 -4.22 -3.16
C CYS A 7 16.08 -2.78 -3.04
N PRO A 8 16.18 -1.97 -4.11
CA PRO A 8 15.51 -0.68 -4.16
C PRO A 8 14.00 -0.85 -3.92
N PRO A 9 13.33 0.06 -3.21
CA PRO A 9 11.89 0.01 -3.05
C PRO A 9 11.19 -0.06 -4.41
N ALA A 10 10.22 -0.97 -4.52
CA ALA A 10 9.35 -1.04 -5.68
C ALA A 10 8.31 0.09 -5.60
N MET A 11 8.07 0.79 -6.70
CA MET A 11 7.05 1.84 -6.78
C MET A 11 6.13 1.62 -7.97
N ARG A 12 4.84 1.90 -7.79
CA ARG A 12 3.84 1.78 -8.85
C ARG A 12 2.82 2.91 -8.76
N PHE A 13 2.62 3.59 -9.88
CA PHE A 13 1.52 4.52 -10.05
C PHE A 13 0.29 3.78 -10.57
N ILE A 14 -0.87 3.98 -9.95
CA ILE A 14 -2.11 3.29 -10.26
C ILE A 14 -3.24 4.30 -10.39
N THR A 15 -4.07 4.12 -11.42
CA THR A 15 -5.31 4.86 -11.60
C THR A 15 -6.48 3.91 -11.40
N THR A 16 -7.48 4.33 -10.63
CA THR A 16 -8.71 3.57 -10.40
C THR A 16 -9.93 4.46 -10.65
N TYR A 17 -11.08 3.85 -10.92
CA TYR A 17 -12.35 4.56 -11.07
C TYR A 17 -13.34 4.07 -10.02
N ARG A 18 -13.95 5.01 -9.28
CA ARG A 18 -15.03 4.73 -8.32
C ARG A 18 -16.09 5.81 -8.40
N HIS A 19 -17.36 5.41 -8.44
CA HIS A 19 -18.50 6.33 -8.55
C HIS A 19 -18.31 7.37 -9.68
N ASN A 20 -17.82 6.91 -10.85
CA ASN A 20 -17.50 7.75 -12.00
C ASN A 20 -16.44 8.85 -11.76
N LYS A 21 -15.69 8.76 -10.65
CA LYS A 21 -14.56 9.62 -10.32
C LYS A 21 -13.26 8.84 -10.43
N GLN A 22 -12.25 9.48 -11.01
CA GLN A 22 -10.90 8.93 -11.12
C GLN A 22 -10.12 9.20 -9.83
N TYR A 23 -9.37 8.19 -9.37
CA TYR A 23 -8.45 8.30 -8.24
C TYR A 23 -7.07 7.84 -8.68
N ARG A 24 -6.04 8.55 -8.23
CA ARG A 24 -4.64 8.31 -8.61
C ARG A 24 -3.85 8.02 -7.35
N TYR A 25 -3.11 6.93 -7.34
CA TYR A 25 -2.34 6.47 -6.19
C TYR A 25 -0.90 6.20 -6.58
N LEU A 26 0.02 6.57 -5.71
CA LEU A 26 1.39 6.06 -5.74
C LEU A 26 1.53 5.02 -4.63
N LEU A 27 1.98 3.83 -4.97
CA LEU A 27 2.29 2.77 -4.03
C LEU A 27 3.80 2.57 -3.99
N ARG A 28 4.35 2.41 -2.79
CA ARG A 28 5.73 1.99 -2.56
C ARG A 28 5.76 0.79 -1.63
N GLY A 29 6.57 -0.20 -1.97
CA GLY A 29 6.92 -1.31 -1.08
C GLY A 29 8.43 -1.46 -0.95
N ASP A 30 8.93 -1.93 0.19
CA ASP A 30 10.34 -2.25 0.40
C ASP A 30 10.56 -3.68 0.92
N SER A 31 11.83 -4.08 1.07
CA SER A 31 12.23 -5.43 1.48
C SER A 31 11.95 -5.74 2.95
N GLU A 32 11.67 -4.73 3.77
CA GLU A 32 11.24 -4.92 5.15
C GLU A 32 9.73 -5.19 5.24
N GLY A 33 9.04 -5.17 4.10
CA GLY A 33 7.61 -5.44 4.01
C GLY A 33 6.75 -4.22 4.35
N TYR A 34 7.33 -3.01 4.40
CA TYR A 34 6.53 -1.78 4.50
C TYR A 34 5.84 -1.49 3.18
N VAL A 35 4.61 -1.00 3.29
CA VAL A 35 3.80 -0.51 2.18
C VAL A 35 3.30 0.89 2.51
N LEU A 36 3.64 1.84 1.65
CA LEU A 36 3.17 3.22 1.70
C LEU A 36 2.26 3.50 0.50
N VAL A 37 1.14 4.19 0.75
CA VAL A 37 0.20 4.62 -0.30
C VAL A 37 -0.04 6.11 -0.17
N TRP A 38 0.14 6.84 -1.26
CA TRP A 38 -0.20 8.25 -1.38
C TRP A 38 -1.40 8.43 -2.31
N ASN A 39 -2.41 9.17 -1.87
CA ASN A 39 -3.45 9.70 -2.75
C ASN A 39 -2.91 10.92 -3.49
N ILE A 40 -2.85 10.85 -4.82
CA ILE A 40 -2.31 11.92 -5.67
C ILE A 40 -3.47 12.85 -6.08
N PRO A 41 -3.48 14.11 -5.60
CA PRO A 41 -4.57 15.03 -5.89
C PRO A 41 -4.60 15.41 -7.37
N ASP A 42 -5.80 15.74 -7.86
CA ASP A 42 -6.00 16.45 -9.12
C ASP A 42 -5.54 17.90 -8.96
N ILE A 43 -4.36 18.19 -9.52
CA ILE A 43 -3.77 19.53 -9.52
C ILE A 43 -4.14 20.21 -10.83
N SER A 44 -4.78 21.38 -10.73
CA SER A 44 -5.07 22.21 -11.90
C SER A 44 -3.80 22.82 -12.49
N THR A 45 -3.86 23.24 -13.76
CA THR A 45 -2.73 23.91 -14.43
C THR A 45 -2.30 25.19 -13.71
N ALA A 46 -3.23 25.96 -13.16
CA ALA A 46 -2.95 27.16 -12.38
C ALA A 46 -2.16 26.84 -11.09
N GLN A 47 -2.57 25.80 -10.35
CA GLN A 47 -1.86 25.35 -9.15
C GLN A 47 -0.46 24.81 -9.49
N LEU A 48 -0.30 24.10 -10.62
CA LEU A 48 1.02 23.67 -11.09
C LEU A 48 1.95 24.85 -11.37
N GLN A 49 1.44 25.92 -12.00
CA GLN A 49 2.21 27.14 -12.23
C GLN A 49 2.63 27.81 -10.92
N GLU A 50 1.73 27.88 -9.93
CA GLU A 50 2.03 28.43 -8.62
C GLU A 50 3.16 27.65 -7.93
N ILE A 51 3.10 26.32 -7.93
CA ILE A 51 4.16 25.45 -7.38
C ILE A 51 5.49 25.68 -8.11
N GLN A 52 5.48 25.80 -9.44
CA GLN A 52 6.68 26.04 -10.24
C GLN A 52 7.29 27.43 -10.00
N HIS A 53 6.49 28.42 -9.62
CA HIS A 53 6.92 29.80 -9.40
C HIS A 53 7.45 30.06 -7.98
N GLN A 54 7.32 29.11 -7.06
CA GLN A 54 7.87 29.22 -5.70
C GLN A 54 9.40 29.36 -5.74
N LYS A 55 9.93 30.36 -5.03
CA LYS A 55 11.37 30.59 -4.85
C LYS A 55 11.70 30.69 -3.35
N PRO A 56 12.48 29.76 -2.78
CA PRO A 56 13.04 28.57 -3.42
C PRO A 56 11.95 27.54 -3.79
N PRO A 57 12.23 26.62 -4.74
CA PRO A 57 11.32 25.52 -5.01
C PRO A 57 11.12 24.71 -3.73
N GLN A 58 9.91 24.71 -3.18
CA GLN A 58 9.57 23.84 -2.07
C GLN A 58 8.91 22.58 -2.62
N PRO A 59 9.45 21.38 -2.34
CA PRO A 59 8.74 20.16 -2.63
C PRO A 59 7.38 20.18 -1.94
N VAL A 60 6.32 19.82 -2.66
CA VAL A 60 5.02 19.58 -2.03
C VAL A 60 5.18 18.37 -1.11
N VAL A 61 5.24 18.61 0.19
CA VAL A 61 5.32 17.55 1.19
C VAL A 61 3.93 16.94 1.35
N MET A 62 3.79 15.69 0.93
CA MET A 62 2.54 14.95 1.07
C MET A 62 2.77 13.70 1.92
N PRO A 63 2.15 13.62 3.11
CA PRO A 63 2.24 12.42 3.93
C PRO A 63 1.54 11.25 3.21
N ALA A 64 2.04 10.03 3.46
CA ALA A 64 1.37 8.84 2.99
C ALA A 64 -0.02 8.74 3.63
N THR A 65 -1.04 8.48 2.82
CA THR A 65 -2.42 8.27 3.27
C THR A 65 -2.54 6.96 4.06
N VAL A 66 -1.75 5.96 3.67
CA VAL A 66 -1.64 4.69 4.39
C VAL A 66 -0.15 4.37 4.54
N THR A 67 0.24 4.01 5.76
CA THR A 67 1.53 3.42 6.07
C THR A 67 1.25 2.16 6.88
N THR A 68 1.73 1.02 6.40
CA THR A 68 1.62 -0.24 7.13
C THR A 68 2.79 -1.15 6.80
N SER A 69 2.98 -2.22 7.55
CA SER A 69 3.90 -3.30 7.21
C SER A 69 3.19 -4.64 7.13
N LEU A 70 3.82 -5.61 6.47
CA LEU A 70 3.37 -7.00 6.50
C LEU A 70 3.21 -7.50 7.94
N THR A 71 4.14 -7.16 8.83
CA THR A 71 4.11 -7.55 10.25
C THR A 71 2.90 -6.94 10.98
N GLU A 72 2.65 -5.65 10.82
CA GLU A 72 1.49 -4.99 11.42
C GLU A 72 0.18 -5.55 10.89
N ALA A 73 0.09 -5.72 9.57
CA ALA A 73 -1.10 -6.28 8.93
C ALA A 73 -1.35 -7.71 9.44
N TRP A 74 -0.31 -8.55 9.51
CA TRP A 74 -0.39 -9.92 10.02
C TRP A 74 -0.85 -9.97 11.48
N ALA A 75 -0.30 -9.11 12.34
CA ALA A 75 -0.68 -9.03 13.76
C ALA A 75 -2.13 -8.56 13.96
N SER A 76 -2.67 -7.76 13.03
CA SER A 76 -4.05 -7.25 13.10
C SER A 76 -5.12 -8.29 12.70
N VAL A 77 -4.72 -9.42 12.09
CA VAL A 77 -5.65 -10.45 11.65
C VAL A 77 -6.18 -11.24 12.85
N ASN A 78 -7.51 -11.29 12.97
CA ASN A 78 -8.22 -12.02 14.01
C ASN A 78 -9.35 -12.88 13.39
N PRO A 79 -9.38 -14.22 13.60
CA PRO A 79 -8.45 -15.01 14.41
C PRO A 79 -7.03 -14.99 13.85
N SER A 80 -6.03 -15.25 14.70
CA SER A 80 -4.63 -15.25 14.29
C SER A 80 -4.44 -16.08 13.01
N PRO A 81 -3.72 -15.55 12.02
CA PRO A 81 -3.56 -16.23 10.73
C PRO A 81 -2.88 -17.58 10.96
N ILE A 82 -3.53 -18.65 10.49
CA ILE A 82 -3.03 -20.02 10.60
C ILE A 82 -1.74 -20.17 9.80
N GLY A 83 -0.74 -20.82 10.39
CA GLY A 83 0.53 -21.08 9.72
C GLY A 83 0.35 -21.95 8.47
N ILE A 84 1.29 -21.87 7.53
CA ILE A 84 1.26 -22.73 6.32
C ILE A 84 1.28 -24.22 6.71
N LEU A 85 1.97 -24.57 7.80
CA LEU A 85 2.03 -25.94 8.32
C LEU A 85 0.67 -26.40 8.87
N ASP A 86 -0.02 -25.55 9.64
CA ASP A 86 -1.37 -25.83 10.16
C ASP A 86 -2.39 -26.03 9.01
N GLN A 87 -2.16 -25.38 7.87
CA GLN A 87 -2.97 -25.55 6.67
C GLN A 87 -2.70 -26.89 6.00
N LEU A 88 -1.44 -27.32 5.88
CA LEU A 88 -1.04 -28.57 5.24
C LEU A 88 -1.57 -29.80 5.99
N GLU A 89 -1.55 -29.78 7.32
CA GLU A 89 -2.11 -30.86 8.16
C GLU A 89 -3.63 -31.01 7.98
N LYS A 90 -4.33 -29.93 7.60
CA LYS A 90 -5.78 -29.94 7.31
C LYS A 90 -6.14 -30.22 5.85
N GLN A 91 -5.16 -30.42 4.95
CA GLN A 91 -5.44 -30.67 3.53
C GLN A 91 -5.96 -32.08 3.24
N GLU A 92 -6.01 -32.97 4.22
CA GLU A 92 -6.83 -34.19 4.14
C GLU A 92 -8.33 -33.86 4.36
N GLY A 93 -8.92 -33.02 3.50
CA GLY A 93 -10.37 -33.04 3.26
C GLY A 93 -11.21 -31.75 3.34
N GLN A 94 -10.68 -30.53 3.56
CA GLN A 94 -11.55 -29.32 3.63
C GLN A 94 -11.05 -28.03 2.95
N CYS A 95 -12.03 -27.13 2.75
CA CYS A 95 -12.11 -25.95 1.88
C CYS A 95 -11.05 -24.86 2.17
N LYS A 96 -10.49 -24.28 1.10
CA LYS A 96 -9.42 -23.27 1.12
C LYS A 96 -9.91 -21.94 1.72
N GLN A 97 -9.32 -21.50 2.83
CA GLN A 97 -9.58 -20.18 3.39
C GLN A 97 -8.43 -19.24 3.00
N PHE A 98 -8.66 -18.42 1.97
CA PHE A 98 -7.68 -17.42 1.54
C PHE A 98 -7.65 -16.25 2.53
N ILE A 99 -6.46 -15.96 3.08
CA ILE A 99 -6.25 -14.80 3.95
C ILE A 99 -5.93 -13.60 3.05
N SER A 100 -6.93 -12.75 2.80
CA SER A 100 -6.72 -11.47 2.14
C SER A 100 -6.06 -10.50 3.10
N ILE A 101 -4.83 -10.07 2.79
CA ILE A 101 -4.17 -8.99 3.53
C ILE A 101 -4.82 -7.67 3.08
N ASN A 102 -5.45 -6.97 4.03
CA ASN A 102 -6.34 -5.81 3.82
C ASN A 102 -5.65 -4.51 3.33
N VAL A 103 -4.56 -4.59 2.59
CA VAL A 103 -4.02 -3.43 1.88
C VAL A 103 -4.97 -2.99 0.76
N ALA A 104 -5.61 -3.96 0.08
CA ALA A 104 -6.57 -3.69 -0.99
C ALA A 104 -7.85 -3.02 -0.48
N LEU A 105 -8.42 -3.45 0.66
CA LEU A 105 -9.69 -2.91 1.14
C LEU A 105 -9.59 -1.42 1.52
N ASN A 106 -8.48 -0.92 2.05
CA ASN A 106 -8.35 0.51 2.36
C ASN A 106 -8.22 1.39 1.10
N ILE A 107 -7.67 0.88 0.01
CA ILE A 107 -7.61 1.58 -1.29
C ILE A 107 -9.00 1.61 -1.95
N TYR A 108 -9.83 0.61 -1.64
CA TYR A 108 -11.14 0.43 -2.22
C TYR A 108 -12.28 1.02 -1.34
N TYR A 109 -12.19 1.06 -0.02
CA TYR A 109 -13.34 1.38 0.86
C TYR A 109 -13.22 2.68 1.65
N LYS A 110 -12.29 3.57 1.31
CA LYS A 110 -12.29 4.97 1.79
C LYS A 110 -12.53 5.96 0.66
#